data_AF-A0A2I2GJL8-F1
#
_entry.id   AF-A0A2I2GJL8-F1
#
_cell.length_a   1.000
_cell.length_b   1.000
_cell.length_c   1.000
_cell.angle_alpha   90.00
_cell.angle_beta   90.00
_cell.angle_gamma   90.00
#
_symmetry.space_group_name_H-M   'P 1'
#
loop_
_entity.id
_entity.type
_entity.pdbx_description
1 polymer ?
#
loop_
_entity_poly.entity_id
_entity_poly.type
_entity_poly.pdbx_seq_one_letter_code
_entity_poly.pdbx_strand_id
1 'polypeptide(L)'
;MWEVPTEYILDGRRLKLGSGKAARAAQRVTNDLEDWSPGANAPDFDRFVWVEGEKVGHLTPFTITKPTKSQDLNKIDWARRVTAPMPLRVINKLMRQGILDPDGPLSPVLPKFKERMVWVGLEYFRSRPQGIELRDLTDDALRFFALVLSYAKASGSCSGRSPKFSTSIMPRTDFATMFRLANLDNILRDKSFYEIVKIASCYEIDKTGHIKRVISIDPRYSNGTLEEPLPNNKLDTAQFVIGEAKINVRDWLEGIQHGTDILSEFDADHGDTQIGALGMRTERVFGRQELAPIFVFRNLGSSKKEAFARDVQEAEECVIRLHMGS
;
A
#
# COMPACT_ATOMS: atom_id res chain seq x y z
N MET A 1 -15.66 -18.18 -14.51
CA MET A 1 -15.24 -17.05 -15.37
C MET A 1 -14.74 -15.97 -14.43
N TRP A 2 -13.47 -15.56 -14.56
CA TRP A 2 -12.91 -14.50 -13.72
C TRP A 2 -13.28 -13.16 -14.35
N GLU A 3 -14.04 -12.34 -13.64
CA GLU A 3 -14.31 -10.96 -14.06
C GLU A 3 -13.16 -10.08 -13.57
N VAL A 4 -12.38 -9.54 -14.49
CA VAL A 4 -11.30 -8.61 -14.19
C VAL A 4 -11.80 -7.20 -14.50
N PRO A 5 -11.80 -6.26 -13.54
CA PRO A 5 -12.17 -4.88 -13.83
C PRO A 5 -11.13 -4.25 -14.77
N THR A 6 -11.58 -3.61 -15.85
CA THR A 6 -10.72 -2.83 -16.73
C THR A 6 -10.14 -1.64 -15.97
N GLU A 7 -8.85 -1.37 -16.17
CA GLU A 7 -8.15 -0.24 -15.54
C GLU A 7 -7.66 0.71 -16.62
N TYR A 8 -7.85 2.01 -16.40
CA TYR A 8 -7.20 3.04 -17.22
C TYR A 8 -5.95 3.53 -16.48
N ILE A 9 -4.77 3.37 -17.09
CA ILE A 9 -3.49 3.68 -16.46
C ILE A 9 -2.86 4.91 -17.12
N LEU A 10 -2.71 5.97 -16.34
CA LEU A 10 -1.90 7.12 -16.72
C LEU A 10 -0.42 6.77 -16.49
N ASP A 11 0.36 6.67 -17.57
CA ASP A 11 1.75 6.21 -17.51
C ASP A 11 2.67 7.22 -16.78
N GLY A 12 2.89 6.97 -15.49
CA GLY A 12 3.79 7.74 -14.62
C GLY A 12 5.28 7.70 -15.01
N ARG A 13 5.68 6.86 -15.98
CA ARG A 13 7.01 6.94 -16.59
C ARG A 13 7.14 8.18 -17.48
N ARG A 14 6.03 8.64 -18.07
CA ARG A 14 5.95 9.80 -18.97
C ARG A 14 5.31 11.01 -18.30
N LEU A 15 4.32 10.79 -17.44
CA LEU A 15 3.56 11.82 -16.73
C LEU A 15 4.15 12.03 -15.33
N LYS A 16 5.23 12.83 -15.25
CA LYS A 16 5.90 13.13 -13.98
C LYS A 16 5.13 14.14 -13.14
N LEU A 17 5.19 13.96 -11.81
CA LEU A 17 4.58 14.83 -10.80
C LEU A 17 5.01 16.30 -10.97
N GLY A 18 4.07 17.21 -10.81
CA GLY A 18 4.27 18.66 -10.89
C GLY A 18 4.40 19.21 -12.31
N SER A 19 4.25 18.36 -13.34
CA SER A 19 4.24 18.82 -14.74
C SER A 19 2.89 19.40 -15.18
N GLY A 20 1.83 19.23 -14.37
CA GLY A 20 0.45 19.55 -14.72
C GLY A 20 -0.03 18.77 -15.95
N LYS A 21 0.63 17.67 -16.31
CA LYS A 21 0.27 16.81 -17.45
C LYS A 21 -0.68 15.70 -17.04
N ALA A 22 -0.67 15.28 -15.78
CA ALA A 22 -1.52 14.18 -15.30
C ALA A 22 -3.01 14.53 -15.43
N ALA A 23 -3.44 15.69 -14.92
CA ALA A 23 -4.83 16.15 -15.06
C ALA A 23 -5.25 16.35 -16.52
N ARG A 24 -4.35 16.87 -17.38
CA ARG A 24 -4.62 17.02 -18.81
C ARG A 24 -4.74 15.66 -19.52
N ALA A 25 -3.92 14.68 -19.15
CA ALA A 25 -4.03 13.32 -19.66
C ALA A 25 -5.33 12.67 -19.16
N ALA A 26 -5.67 12.83 -17.88
CA ALA A 26 -6.92 12.39 -17.27
C ALA A 26 -8.16 12.94 -17.99
N GLN A 27 -8.12 14.20 -18.45
CA GLN A 27 -9.20 14.78 -19.24
C GLN A 27 -9.38 14.10 -20.60
N ARG A 28 -8.27 13.66 -21.23
CA ARG A 28 -8.31 12.97 -22.52
C ARG A 28 -8.84 11.55 -22.41
N VAL A 29 -8.72 10.91 -21.24
CA VAL A 29 -9.30 9.60 -20.97
C VAL A 29 -10.80 9.56 -21.25
N THR A 30 -11.52 10.63 -20.92
CA THR A 30 -12.95 10.72 -21.19
C THR A 30 -13.24 10.60 -22.69
N ASN A 31 -12.45 11.29 -23.51
CA ASN A 31 -12.57 11.22 -24.97
C ASN A 31 -12.18 9.82 -25.45
N ASP A 32 -11.06 9.27 -24.97
CA ASP A 32 -10.62 7.92 -25.33
C ASP A 32 -11.69 6.85 -25.02
N LEU A 33 -12.38 6.97 -23.89
CA LEU A 33 -13.47 6.05 -23.50
C LEU A 33 -14.71 6.20 -24.39
N GLU A 34 -15.06 7.43 -24.76
CA GLU A 34 -16.18 7.73 -25.67
C GLU A 34 -15.89 7.23 -27.09
N ASP A 35 -14.67 7.50 -27.59
CA ASP A 35 -14.17 7.09 -28.90
C ASP A 35 -14.03 5.57 -29.00
N TRP A 36 -13.54 4.91 -27.94
CA TRP A 36 -13.44 3.45 -27.88
C TRP A 36 -14.81 2.77 -27.91
N SER A 37 -15.79 3.30 -27.17
CA SER A 37 -17.21 2.90 -27.23
C SER A 37 -17.44 1.37 -27.34
N PRO A 38 -16.93 0.57 -26.39
CA PRO A 38 -16.83 -0.90 -26.52
C PRO A 38 -18.18 -1.65 -26.59
N GLY A 39 -19.30 -0.95 -26.53
CA GLY A 39 -20.66 -1.48 -26.71
C GLY A 39 -21.53 -0.68 -27.67
N ALA A 40 -20.98 0.27 -28.44
CA ALA A 40 -21.77 1.14 -29.31
C ALA A 40 -22.21 0.48 -30.63
N ASN A 41 -21.45 -0.49 -31.14
CA ASN A 41 -21.65 -1.02 -32.50
C ASN A 41 -21.52 -2.56 -32.63
N ALA A 42 -21.41 -3.30 -31.52
CA ALA A 42 -21.21 -4.75 -31.56
C ALA A 42 -22.55 -5.50 -31.34
N PRO A 43 -22.96 -6.42 -32.24
CA PRO A 43 -23.86 -7.52 -31.85
C PRO A 43 -23.26 -8.23 -30.63
N ASP A 44 -24.05 -8.91 -29.80
CA ASP A 44 -23.60 -9.52 -28.53
C ASP A 44 -22.35 -10.45 -28.65
N PHE A 45 -22.01 -10.88 -29.88
CA PHE A 45 -20.85 -11.72 -30.21
C PHE A 45 -19.54 -10.96 -30.53
N ASP A 46 -19.53 -9.62 -30.66
CA ASP A 46 -18.34 -8.81 -31.02
C ASP A 46 -17.70 -8.07 -29.82
N ARG A 47 -17.99 -8.48 -28.58
CA ARG A 47 -17.38 -7.89 -27.37
C ARG A 47 -16.01 -8.47 -27.02
N PHE A 48 -15.37 -9.14 -27.96
CA PHE A 48 -14.06 -9.76 -27.79
C PHE A 48 -12.96 -8.75 -28.06
N VAL A 49 -12.12 -8.48 -27.07
CA VAL A 49 -10.91 -7.67 -27.25
C VAL A 49 -9.65 -8.51 -27.16
N TRP A 50 -8.75 -8.22 -28.09
CA TRP A 50 -7.41 -8.77 -28.15
C TRP A 50 -6.46 -7.76 -27.51
N VAL A 51 -5.70 -8.21 -26.52
CA VAL A 51 -4.70 -7.38 -25.85
C VAL A 51 -3.37 -7.58 -26.57
N GLU A 52 -2.75 -6.48 -26.99
CA GLU A 52 -1.40 -6.49 -27.57
C GLU A 52 -0.34 -6.77 -26.48
N GLY A 53 0.58 -7.71 -26.74
CA GLY A 53 1.71 -8.01 -25.83
C GLY A 53 2.17 -9.47 -25.87
N GLU A 54 3.36 -9.75 -25.32
CA GLU A 54 3.89 -11.12 -25.23
C GLU A 54 3.07 -11.95 -24.23
N LYS A 55 2.28 -12.88 -24.77
CA LYS A 55 1.68 -14.05 -24.12
C LYS A 55 0.98 -13.78 -22.76
N VAL A 56 -0.16 -13.12 -22.82
CA VAL A 56 -1.33 -13.53 -21.99
C VAL A 56 -2.10 -14.65 -22.71
N GLY A 57 -1.37 -15.55 -23.40
CA GLY A 57 -1.84 -16.33 -24.56
C GLY A 57 -2.84 -17.45 -24.28
N HIS A 58 -3.34 -17.58 -23.05
CA HIS A 58 -4.44 -18.49 -22.69
C HIS A 58 -5.67 -17.74 -22.14
N LEU A 59 -5.62 -16.42 -21.97
CA LEU A 59 -6.71 -15.59 -21.41
C LEU A 59 -7.33 -14.64 -22.43
N THR A 60 -6.87 -14.66 -23.69
CA THR A 60 -7.47 -13.93 -24.80
C THR A 60 -8.33 -14.86 -25.67
N PRO A 61 -9.42 -14.36 -26.26
CA PRO A 61 -9.92 -12.98 -26.16
C PRO A 61 -10.65 -12.70 -24.82
N PHE A 62 -10.59 -11.45 -24.36
CA PHE A 62 -11.39 -11.00 -23.22
C PHE A 62 -12.78 -10.57 -23.70
N THR A 63 -13.82 -10.88 -22.94
CA THR A 63 -15.17 -10.36 -23.22
C THR A 63 -15.46 -9.13 -22.37
N ILE A 64 -15.83 -8.03 -23.02
CA ILE A 64 -16.29 -6.82 -22.33
C ILE A 64 -17.75 -7.00 -21.93
N THR A 65 -18.02 -7.08 -20.64
CA THR A 65 -19.39 -7.23 -20.12
C THR A 65 -20.07 -5.89 -19.87
N LYS A 66 -19.29 -4.82 -19.66
CA LYS A 66 -19.76 -3.44 -19.44
C LYS A 66 -18.75 -2.42 -20.00
N PRO A 67 -19.21 -1.25 -20.47
CA PRO A 67 -20.61 -0.83 -20.60
C PRO A 67 -21.35 -1.59 -21.72
N THR A 68 -22.64 -1.84 -21.55
CA THR A 68 -23.50 -2.46 -22.57
C THR A 68 -23.94 -1.48 -23.65
N LYS A 69 -23.93 -0.17 -23.34
CA LYS A 69 -24.26 0.93 -24.25
C LYS A 69 -23.31 2.10 -23.96
N SER A 70 -22.96 2.90 -24.97
CA SER A 70 -22.07 4.06 -24.80
C SER A 70 -22.49 5.01 -23.67
N GLN A 71 -23.79 5.27 -23.54
CA GLN A 71 -24.37 6.08 -22.45
C GLN A 71 -24.17 5.52 -21.03
N ASP A 72 -23.80 4.25 -20.89
CA ASP A 72 -23.51 3.65 -19.59
C ASP A 72 -22.10 4.00 -19.09
N LEU A 73 -21.23 4.59 -19.92
CA LEU A 73 -19.90 5.06 -19.50
C LEU A 73 -19.97 6.04 -18.31
N ASN A 74 -20.97 6.93 -18.29
CA ASN A 74 -21.17 7.90 -17.20
C ASN A 74 -21.61 7.22 -15.89
N LYS A 75 -22.09 5.97 -15.97
CA LYS A 75 -22.53 5.19 -14.82
C LYS A 75 -21.41 4.36 -14.21
N ILE A 76 -20.29 4.16 -14.92
CA ILE A 76 -19.17 3.35 -14.43
C ILE A 76 -18.42 4.09 -13.33
N ASP A 77 -18.21 3.39 -12.22
CA ASP A 77 -17.35 3.81 -11.13
C ASP A 77 -15.94 3.23 -11.31
N TRP A 78 -14.99 4.10 -11.59
CA TRP A 78 -13.59 3.71 -11.81
C TRP A 78 -12.82 3.80 -10.50
N ALA A 79 -12.32 2.68 -10.01
CA ALA A 79 -11.57 2.65 -8.77
C ALA A 79 -10.29 3.49 -8.86
N ARG A 80 -10.13 4.45 -7.94
CA ARG A 80 -8.96 5.32 -7.89
C ARG A 80 -7.76 4.62 -7.26
N ARG A 81 -6.60 4.77 -7.89
CA ARG A 81 -5.29 4.37 -7.37
C ARG A 81 -4.22 5.37 -7.79
N VAL A 82 -3.30 5.68 -6.88
CA VAL A 82 -2.23 6.65 -7.14
C VAL A 82 -0.89 5.99 -6.86
N THR A 83 0.03 6.04 -7.82
CA THR A 83 1.40 5.54 -7.63
C THR A 83 2.36 6.72 -7.54
N ALA A 84 3.17 6.79 -6.48
CA ALA A 84 4.13 7.87 -6.30
C ALA A 84 5.33 7.44 -5.44
N PRO A 85 6.52 8.04 -5.63
CA PRO A 85 7.57 7.99 -4.62
C PRO A 85 7.11 8.72 -3.36
N MET A 86 7.31 8.12 -2.19
CA MET A 86 6.93 8.71 -0.92
C MET A 86 7.98 8.44 0.15
N PRO A 87 8.58 9.47 0.78
CA PRO A 87 9.50 9.25 1.89
C PRO A 87 8.84 8.45 3.01
N LEU A 88 9.60 7.57 3.68
CA LEU A 88 9.05 6.75 4.76
C LEU A 88 8.47 7.63 5.88
N ARG A 89 9.12 8.74 6.24
CA ARG A 89 8.60 9.75 7.18
C ARG A 89 7.18 10.25 6.86
N VAL A 90 6.78 10.25 5.59
CA VAL A 90 5.43 10.68 5.18
C VAL A 90 4.39 9.56 5.32
N ILE A 91 4.77 8.29 5.14
CA ILE A 91 3.83 7.15 5.21
C ILE A 91 3.06 7.14 6.52
N ASN A 92 3.74 7.42 7.62
CA ASN A 92 3.09 7.45 8.92
C ASN A 92 2.22 8.70 9.14
N LYS A 93 2.57 9.83 8.52
CA LYS A 93 1.69 11.01 8.47
C LYS A 93 0.40 10.65 7.75
N LEU A 94 0.48 9.90 6.65
CA LEU A 94 -0.70 9.39 5.92
C LEU A 94 -1.51 8.40 6.75
N MET A 95 -0.87 7.47 7.46
CA MET A 95 -1.57 6.54 8.37
C MET A 95 -2.30 7.28 9.49
N ARG A 96 -1.66 8.32 10.05
CA ARG A 96 -2.28 9.19 11.05
C ARG A 96 -3.38 10.07 10.45
N GLN A 97 -3.17 10.62 9.26
CA GLN A 97 -4.18 11.42 8.56
C GLN A 97 -5.38 10.57 8.16
N GLY A 98 -5.23 9.31 7.75
CA GLY A 98 -6.38 8.43 7.49
C GLY A 98 -7.28 8.24 8.73
N ILE A 99 -6.74 8.44 9.93
CA ILE A 99 -7.49 8.45 11.21
C ILE A 99 -8.09 9.84 11.50
N LEU A 100 -7.33 10.93 11.28
CA LEU A 100 -7.73 12.29 11.68
C LEU A 100 -8.48 13.10 10.60
N ASP A 101 -8.23 12.78 9.34
CA ASP A 101 -8.77 13.36 8.11
C ASP A 101 -9.15 12.20 7.17
N PRO A 102 -10.28 11.53 7.45
CA PRO A 102 -10.67 10.29 6.80
C PRO A 102 -10.89 10.42 5.29
N ASP A 103 -11.06 11.65 4.78
CA ASP A 103 -11.53 11.95 3.43
C ASP A 103 -10.44 12.56 2.53
N GLY A 104 -9.18 12.56 2.97
CA GLY A 104 -8.06 13.05 2.17
C GLY A 104 -7.86 12.27 0.84
N PRO A 105 -7.27 12.89 -0.21
CA PRO A 105 -7.15 12.27 -1.54
C PRO A 105 -6.36 10.95 -1.60
N LEU A 106 -5.48 10.70 -0.63
CA LEU A 106 -4.69 9.47 -0.50
C LEU A 106 -5.15 8.58 0.67
N SER A 107 -6.26 8.93 1.33
CA SER A 107 -6.86 8.15 2.41
C SER A 107 -7.76 7.06 1.80
N PRO A 108 -7.73 5.82 2.32
CA PRO A 108 -8.70 4.82 1.89
C PRO A 108 -10.10 5.22 2.33
N VAL A 109 -11.12 4.94 1.53
CA VAL A 109 -12.51 5.27 1.89
C VAL A 109 -13.08 4.28 2.89
N LEU A 110 -12.73 2.99 2.77
CA LEU A 110 -13.33 1.94 3.60
C LEU A 110 -12.68 1.86 5.01
N PRO A 111 -13.49 1.88 6.09
CA PRO A 111 -13.00 1.84 7.47
C PRO A 111 -12.04 0.68 7.77
N LYS A 112 -12.32 -0.51 7.26
CA LYS A 112 -11.46 -1.69 7.45
C LYS A 112 -9.99 -1.49 7.03
N PHE A 113 -9.72 -0.63 6.04
CA PHE A 113 -8.34 -0.35 5.63
C PHE A 113 -7.67 0.68 6.54
N LYS A 114 -8.45 1.62 7.11
CA LYS A 114 -7.97 2.55 8.13
C LYS A 114 -7.64 1.81 9.43
N GLU A 115 -8.48 0.84 9.80
CA GLU A 115 -8.28 0.03 11.01
C GLU A 115 -6.99 -0.80 10.99
N ARG A 116 -6.58 -1.24 9.80
CA ARG A 116 -5.36 -2.03 9.56
C ARG A 116 -4.09 -1.18 9.49
N MET A 117 -4.20 0.15 9.40
CA MET A 117 -3.04 1.03 9.50
C MET A 117 -2.60 1.14 10.96
N VAL A 118 -1.38 0.70 11.23
CA VAL A 118 -0.74 0.82 12.54
C VAL A 118 0.14 2.05 12.52
N TRP A 119 -0.19 3.04 13.34
CA TRP A 119 0.69 4.18 13.58
C TRP A 119 1.67 3.81 14.72
N VAL A 120 2.96 3.86 14.41
CA VAL A 120 4.05 3.63 15.37
C VAL A 120 4.70 4.95 15.78
N GLY A 121 4.88 5.14 17.08
CA GLY A 121 5.67 6.21 17.68
C GLY A 121 6.81 5.65 18.54
N LEU A 122 7.61 6.54 19.15
CA LEU A 122 8.68 6.13 20.07
C LEU A 122 8.13 5.32 21.26
N GLU A 123 6.87 5.55 21.61
CA GLU A 123 6.16 4.91 22.71
C GLU A 123 6.07 3.38 22.55
N TYR A 124 6.11 2.86 21.31
CA TYR A 124 6.13 1.41 21.03
C TYR A 124 7.45 0.74 21.45
N PHE A 125 8.49 1.53 21.68
CA PHE A 125 9.84 1.06 22.03
C PHE A 125 10.19 1.37 23.47
N ARG A 126 9.20 1.77 24.30
CA ARG A 126 9.40 2.15 25.71
C ARG A 126 10.04 1.04 26.56
N SER A 127 9.73 -0.22 26.25
CA SER A 127 10.29 -1.41 26.91
C SER A 127 11.70 -1.76 26.42
N ARG A 128 12.25 -0.98 25.47
CA ARG A 128 13.56 -1.19 24.84
C ARG A 128 13.73 -2.62 24.34
N PRO A 129 12.88 -3.09 23.40
CA PRO A 129 12.98 -4.44 22.86
C PRO A 129 14.40 -4.69 22.32
N GLN A 130 15.02 -5.80 22.73
CA GLN A 130 16.41 -6.15 22.37
C GLN A 130 17.44 -5.04 22.74
N GLY A 131 17.13 -4.17 23.70
CA GLY A 131 18.00 -3.07 24.11
C GLY A 131 18.09 -1.91 23.11
N ILE A 132 17.11 -1.72 22.23
CA ILE A 132 17.05 -0.54 21.35
C ILE A 132 16.94 0.74 22.17
N GLU A 133 17.82 1.69 21.90
CA GLU A 133 17.75 3.03 22.47
C GLU A 133 16.84 3.93 21.63
N LEU A 134 15.94 4.66 22.29
CA LEU A 134 14.96 5.53 21.62
C LEU A 134 15.60 6.60 20.74
N ARG A 135 16.80 7.07 21.10
CA ARG A 135 17.54 8.08 20.33
C ARG A 135 18.07 7.57 18.99
N ASP A 136 18.19 6.25 18.83
CA ASP A 136 18.69 5.63 17.59
C ASP A 136 17.56 5.45 16.57
N LEU A 137 16.29 5.56 17.00
CA LEU A 137 15.12 5.41 16.14
C LEU A 137 14.82 6.73 15.41
N THR A 138 15.29 6.81 14.17
CA THR A 138 14.95 7.90 13.26
C THR A 138 13.46 7.88 12.89
N ASP A 139 12.96 8.99 12.34
CA ASP A 139 11.59 9.06 11.83
C ASP A 139 11.34 8.00 10.76
N ASP A 140 12.26 7.81 9.81
CA ASP A 140 12.12 6.79 8.77
C ASP A 140 12.11 5.37 9.33
N ALA A 141 12.93 5.06 10.35
CA ALA A 141 12.90 3.78 11.06
C ALA A 141 11.52 3.51 11.68
N LEU A 142 10.99 4.47 12.45
CA LEU A 142 9.66 4.35 13.05
C LEU A 142 8.56 4.11 12.01
N ARG A 143 8.71 4.66 10.80
CA ARG A 143 7.67 4.60 9.77
C ARG A 143 7.76 3.32 8.96
N PHE A 144 8.97 2.80 8.80
CA PHE A 144 9.15 1.44 8.35
C PHE A 144 8.50 0.44 9.30
N PHE A 145 8.70 0.58 10.62
CA PHE A 145 7.99 -0.24 11.62
C PHE A 145 6.46 -0.10 11.52
N ALA A 146 5.93 1.10 11.27
CA ALA A 146 4.50 1.32 11.05
C ALA A 146 3.96 0.53 9.85
N LEU A 147 4.67 0.57 8.73
CA LEU A 147 4.32 -0.18 7.53
C LEU A 147 4.37 -1.70 7.79
N VAL A 148 5.46 -2.18 8.37
CA VAL A 148 5.66 -3.60 8.67
C VAL A 148 4.61 -4.12 9.64
N LEU A 149 4.33 -3.40 10.73
CA LEU A 149 3.30 -3.79 11.69
C LEU A 149 1.90 -3.79 11.08
N SER A 150 1.60 -2.86 10.17
CA SER A 150 0.32 -2.85 9.43
C SER A 150 0.14 -4.13 8.62
N TYR A 151 1.18 -4.58 7.91
CA TYR A 151 1.14 -5.83 7.15
C TYR A 151 1.11 -7.06 8.06
N ALA A 152 1.98 -7.12 9.06
CA ALA A 152 2.11 -8.23 9.98
C ALA A 152 0.81 -8.50 10.75
N LYS A 153 0.19 -7.45 11.31
CA LYS A 153 -1.09 -7.56 12.02
C LYS A 153 -2.28 -7.89 11.10
N ALA A 154 -2.18 -7.58 9.80
CA ALA A 154 -3.23 -7.83 8.82
C ALA A 154 -3.07 -9.14 8.02
N SER A 155 -1.95 -9.85 8.17
CA SER A 155 -1.60 -11.08 7.42
C SER A 155 -2.73 -12.13 7.38
N GLY A 156 -3.33 -12.45 8.53
CA GLY A 156 -4.45 -13.39 8.63
C GLY A 156 -5.81 -12.85 8.14
N SER A 157 -5.93 -11.54 7.88
CA SER A 157 -7.19 -10.91 7.48
C SER A 157 -7.50 -11.01 5.99
N CYS A 158 -6.58 -11.58 5.21
CA CYS A 158 -6.65 -11.65 3.74
C CYS A 158 -6.49 -13.08 3.23
N SER A 159 -6.85 -14.10 4.02
CA SER A 159 -6.74 -15.51 3.61
C SER A 159 -7.39 -15.75 2.25
N GLY A 160 -6.64 -16.38 1.34
CA GLY A 160 -7.05 -16.65 -0.03
C GLY A 160 -6.94 -15.46 -0.99
N ARG A 161 -6.26 -14.38 -0.59
CA ARG A 161 -6.05 -13.18 -1.43
C ARG A 161 -4.62 -12.68 -1.32
N SER A 162 -4.17 -11.95 -2.35
CA SER A 162 -2.84 -11.33 -2.34
C SER A 162 -2.63 -10.43 -1.09
N PRO A 163 -1.41 -10.43 -0.51
CA PRO A 163 -1.01 -9.53 0.58
C PRO A 163 -1.27 -8.04 0.31
N LYS A 164 -1.47 -7.64 -0.95
CA LYS A 164 -1.90 -6.29 -1.31
C LYS A 164 -3.17 -5.82 -0.62
N PHE A 165 -4.01 -6.74 -0.13
CA PHE A 165 -5.24 -6.40 0.57
C PHE A 165 -5.03 -6.17 2.08
N SER A 166 -3.82 -6.34 2.60
CA SER A 166 -3.49 -6.10 4.01
C SER A 166 -3.64 -4.63 4.40
N THR A 167 -3.31 -3.71 3.50
CA THR A 167 -3.43 -2.26 3.71
C THR A 167 -3.71 -1.55 2.38
N SER A 168 -4.11 -0.28 2.43
CA SER A 168 -4.25 0.56 1.24
C SER A 168 -2.95 1.26 0.82
N ILE A 169 -1.90 1.23 1.65
CA ILE A 169 -0.57 1.76 1.31
C ILE A 169 0.29 0.57 0.89
N MET A 170 0.40 0.37 -0.42
CA MET A 170 1.03 -0.81 -1.00
C MET A 170 2.44 -0.50 -1.49
N PRO A 171 3.50 -1.08 -0.93
CA PRO A 171 4.85 -0.84 -1.40
C PRO A 171 5.10 -1.54 -2.74
N ARG A 172 5.67 -0.80 -3.69
CA ARG A 172 6.18 -1.31 -4.97
C ARG A 172 7.68 -1.52 -4.94
N THR A 173 8.39 -0.73 -4.14
CA THR A 173 9.77 -1.01 -3.72
C THR A 173 9.74 -2.13 -2.68
N ASP A 174 10.68 -3.07 -2.74
CA ASP A 174 10.74 -4.18 -1.79
C ASP A 174 11.05 -3.74 -0.35
N PHE A 175 10.64 -4.56 0.62
CA PHE A 175 10.80 -4.24 2.05
C PHE A 175 12.26 -4.25 2.50
N ALA A 176 13.11 -5.11 1.92
CA ALA A 176 14.55 -5.14 2.24
C ALA A 176 15.24 -3.82 1.85
N THR A 177 14.86 -3.21 0.74
CA THR A 177 15.36 -1.91 0.29
C THR A 177 14.85 -0.81 1.20
N MET A 178 13.57 -0.83 1.55
CA MET A 178 13.01 0.14 2.50
C MET A 178 13.64 0.02 3.91
N PHE A 179 13.99 -1.18 4.35
CA PHE A 179 14.72 -1.43 5.60
C PHE A 179 16.09 -0.74 5.61
N ARG A 180 16.86 -0.86 4.52
CA ARG A 180 18.15 -0.17 4.33
C ARG A 180 17.98 1.35 4.24
N LEU A 181 16.98 1.83 3.50
CA LEU A 181 16.67 3.27 3.42
C LEU A 181 16.30 3.86 4.80
N ALA A 182 15.68 3.06 5.66
CA ALA A 182 15.38 3.43 7.04
C ALA A 182 16.59 3.31 8.00
N ASN A 183 17.77 2.97 7.47
CA ASN A 183 19.02 2.77 8.20
C ASN A 183 18.95 1.67 9.29
N LEU A 184 18.06 0.68 9.11
CA LEU A 184 17.83 -0.33 10.15
C LEU A 184 18.98 -1.32 10.30
N ASP A 185 19.81 -1.57 9.28
CA ASP A 185 21.01 -2.41 9.44
C ASP A 185 21.92 -1.87 10.56
N ASN A 186 22.08 -0.54 10.58
CA ASN A 186 22.96 0.14 11.53
C ASN A 186 22.34 0.28 12.92
N ILE A 187 21.02 0.43 13.00
CA ILE A 187 20.26 0.54 14.27
C ILE A 187 20.18 -0.85 14.94
N LEU A 188 19.84 -1.88 14.16
CA LEU A 188 19.61 -3.21 14.69
C LEU A 188 20.92 -3.95 14.93
N ARG A 189 21.90 -3.86 14.03
CA ARG A 189 23.18 -4.58 14.09
C ARG A 189 22.97 -6.09 14.29
N ASP A 190 23.16 -6.56 15.52
CA ASP A 190 23.04 -7.94 15.98
C ASP A 190 21.67 -8.28 16.59
N LYS A 191 20.76 -7.31 16.70
CA LYS A 191 19.42 -7.50 17.27
C LYS A 191 18.48 -8.15 16.27
N SER A 192 17.56 -8.99 16.75
CA SER A 192 16.53 -9.62 15.92
C SER A 192 15.40 -8.64 15.57
N PHE A 193 15.25 -8.34 14.28
CA PHE A 193 14.15 -7.52 13.76
C PHE A 193 12.78 -8.13 14.08
N TYR A 194 12.67 -9.46 13.98
CA TYR A 194 11.46 -10.18 14.34
C TYR A 194 11.07 -9.96 15.81
N GLU A 195 11.99 -10.14 16.75
CA GLU A 195 11.71 -10.00 18.18
C GLU A 195 11.29 -8.56 18.54
N ILE A 196 11.88 -7.57 17.87
CA ILE A 196 11.50 -6.17 18.03
C ILE A 196 10.08 -5.93 17.52
N VAL A 197 9.75 -6.41 16.31
CA VAL A 197 8.39 -6.30 15.76
C VAL A 197 7.37 -7.06 16.61
N LYS A 198 7.76 -8.22 17.15
CA LYS A 198 6.93 -9.03 18.06
C LYS A 198 6.56 -8.26 19.32
N ILE A 199 7.52 -7.64 19.99
CA ILE A 199 7.26 -6.77 21.15
C ILE A 199 6.46 -5.53 20.73
N ALA A 200 6.82 -4.87 19.63
CA ALA A 200 6.09 -3.71 19.15
C ALA A 200 4.62 -4.03 18.79
N SER A 201 4.33 -5.27 18.37
CA SER A 201 2.96 -5.73 18.07
C SER A 201 2.05 -5.76 19.31
N CYS A 202 2.62 -5.83 20.52
CA CYS A 202 1.89 -5.78 21.78
C CYS A 202 1.17 -4.45 22.02
N TYR A 203 1.53 -3.41 21.30
CA TYR A 203 0.97 -2.08 21.48
C TYR A 203 -0.06 -1.73 20.41
N GLU A 204 -1.01 -0.88 20.79
CA GLU A 204 -1.88 -0.17 19.87
C GLU A 204 -2.06 1.29 20.33
N ILE A 205 -2.53 2.14 19.43
CA ILE A 205 -2.91 3.51 19.77
C ILE A 205 -4.42 3.54 19.97
N ASP A 206 -4.85 4.13 21.08
CA ASP A 206 -6.26 4.39 21.33
C ASP A 206 -6.83 5.31 20.23
N LYS A 207 -7.85 4.80 19.53
CA LYS A 207 -8.51 5.47 18.40
C LYS A 207 -9.71 6.31 18.86
N THR A 208 -10.00 6.38 20.16
CA THR A 208 -11.15 7.10 20.71
C THR A 208 -10.92 8.62 20.76
N GLY A 209 -10.99 9.24 19.58
CA GLY A 209 -11.54 10.60 19.39
C GLY A 209 -10.81 11.83 19.94
N HIS A 210 -9.78 11.71 20.77
CA HIS A 210 -9.06 12.87 21.29
C HIS A 210 -7.56 12.78 21.09
N ILE A 211 -6.98 13.92 20.75
CA ILE A 211 -5.59 14.19 20.30
C ILE A 211 -4.50 13.67 21.26
N LYS A 212 -4.85 13.08 22.40
CA LYS A 212 -3.91 12.49 23.34
C LYS A 212 -3.54 11.08 22.89
N ARG A 213 -2.26 10.93 22.51
CA ARG A 213 -1.60 9.68 22.16
C ARG A 213 -1.55 8.73 23.36
N VAL A 214 -2.65 8.05 23.63
CA VAL A 214 -2.65 7.00 24.65
C VAL A 214 -2.28 5.69 23.94
N ILE A 215 -1.06 5.23 24.20
CA ILE A 215 -0.64 3.88 23.84
C ILE A 215 -1.26 2.92 24.86
N SER A 216 -1.84 1.83 24.37
CA SER A 216 -2.39 0.76 25.19
C SER A 216 -1.80 -0.58 24.77
N ILE A 217 -2.01 -1.59 25.61
CA ILE A 217 -1.74 -2.96 25.24
C ILE A 217 -2.83 -3.46 24.31
N ASP A 218 -2.42 -4.07 23.20
CA ASP A 218 -3.27 -4.80 22.27
C ASP A 218 -3.41 -6.24 22.80
N PRO A 219 -4.55 -6.61 23.41
CA PRO A 219 -4.72 -7.92 24.05
C PRO A 219 -4.73 -9.06 23.03
N ARG A 220 -4.84 -8.77 21.73
CA ARG A 220 -4.72 -9.80 20.68
C ARG A 220 -3.30 -10.30 20.54
N TYR A 221 -2.30 -9.49 20.88
CA TYR A 221 -0.87 -9.76 20.68
C TYR A 221 -0.07 -9.85 21.98
N SER A 222 -0.64 -9.45 23.12
CA SER A 222 0.07 -9.40 24.40
C SER A 222 -0.79 -9.86 25.56
N ASN A 223 -0.16 -10.57 26.51
CA ASN A 223 -0.72 -10.90 27.82
C ASN A 223 -0.07 -10.08 28.95
N GLY A 224 0.82 -9.14 28.61
CA GLY A 224 1.60 -8.37 29.57
C GLY A 224 1.00 -7.01 29.91
N THR A 225 1.84 -6.14 30.46
CA THR A 225 1.47 -4.77 30.84
C THR A 225 2.12 -3.75 29.90
N LEU A 226 1.78 -2.47 30.06
CA LEU A 226 2.34 -1.41 29.23
C LEU A 226 3.87 -1.25 29.40
N GLU A 227 4.37 -1.40 30.62
CA GLU A 227 5.81 -1.31 30.93
C GLU A 227 6.54 -2.61 30.60
N GLU A 228 5.87 -3.75 30.82
CA GLU A 228 6.41 -5.09 30.60
C GLU A 228 5.51 -5.86 29.62
N PRO A 229 5.58 -5.54 28.32
CA PRO A 229 4.79 -6.26 27.32
C PRO A 229 5.24 -7.71 27.27
N LEU A 230 4.27 -8.63 27.21
CA LEU A 230 4.53 -10.07 27.09
C LEU A 230 3.85 -10.56 25.81
N PRO A 231 4.57 -10.61 24.68
CA PRO A 231 4.00 -11.09 23.43
C PRO A 231 3.42 -12.49 23.60
N ASN A 232 2.20 -12.68 23.09
CA ASN A 232 1.62 -14.01 22.96
C ASN A 232 2.02 -14.65 21.62
N ASN A 233 1.51 -15.84 21.33
CA ASN A 233 1.87 -16.60 20.12
C ASN A 233 1.15 -16.14 18.84
N LYS A 234 0.43 -15.01 18.88
CA LYS A 234 -0.39 -14.57 17.73
C LYS A 234 0.48 -14.20 16.54
N LEU A 235 1.60 -13.52 16.76
CA LEU A 235 2.51 -13.16 15.66
C LEU A 235 3.32 -14.37 15.17
N ASP A 236 3.71 -15.29 16.06
CA ASP A 236 4.46 -16.51 15.70
C ASP A 236 3.66 -17.42 14.74
N THR A 237 2.34 -17.35 14.82
CA THR A 237 1.41 -18.12 13.98
C THR A 237 0.83 -17.31 12.82
N ALA A 238 1.22 -16.04 12.68
CA ALA A 238 0.71 -15.16 11.64
C ALA A 238 1.29 -15.54 10.27
N GLN A 239 0.42 -15.64 9.27
CA GLN A 239 0.79 -16.14 7.93
C GLN A 239 0.06 -15.35 6.85
N PHE A 240 0.71 -15.22 5.70
CA PHE A 240 0.05 -14.89 4.44
C PHE A 240 -0.30 -16.19 3.72
N VAL A 241 -1.52 -16.30 3.20
CA VAL A 241 -2.04 -17.55 2.61
C VAL A 241 -2.79 -17.25 1.30
N ILE A 242 -2.39 -17.93 0.22
CA ILE A 242 -3.09 -17.93 -1.08
C ILE A 242 -3.18 -19.38 -1.57
N GLY A 243 -4.40 -19.92 -1.65
CA GLY A 243 -4.59 -21.33 -1.94
C GLY A 243 -3.90 -22.20 -0.89
N GLU A 244 -3.05 -23.12 -1.33
CA GLU A 244 -2.24 -23.99 -0.45
C GLU A 244 -0.89 -23.37 -0.07
N ALA A 245 -0.47 -22.29 -0.76
CA ALA A 245 0.79 -21.62 -0.51
C ALA A 245 0.68 -20.70 0.71
N LYS A 246 1.71 -20.73 1.56
CA LYS A 246 1.79 -19.91 2.77
C LYS A 246 3.22 -19.51 3.10
N ILE A 247 3.36 -18.34 3.69
CA ILE A 247 4.61 -17.89 4.32
C ILE A 247 4.32 -17.34 5.71
N ASN A 248 5.24 -17.56 6.65
CA ASN A 248 5.13 -17.04 8.00
C ASN A 248 5.58 -15.57 8.04
N VAL A 249 4.93 -14.74 8.86
CA VAL A 249 5.36 -13.36 9.12
C VAL A 249 6.77 -13.33 9.71
N ARG A 250 7.13 -14.29 10.56
CA ARG A 250 8.49 -14.44 11.10
C ARG A 250 9.52 -14.58 9.98
N ASP A 251 9.34 -15.58 9.12
CA ASP A 251 10.26 -15.84 8.00
C ASP A 251 10.39 -14.60 7.10
N TRP A 252 9.30 -13.87 6.91
CA TRP A 252 9.32 -12.63 6.14
C TRP A 252 10.17 -11.53 6.79
N LEU A 253 10.03 -11.32 8.10
CA LEU A 253 10.81 -10.33 8.84
C LEU A 253 12.28 -10.72 8.94
N GLU A 254 12.56 -11.99 9.18
CA GLU A 254 13.93 -12.51 9.17
C GLU A 254 14.54 -12.37 7.76
N GLY A 255 13.78 -12.63 6.70
CA GLY A 255 14.19 -12.40 5.32
C GLY A 255 14.60 -10.95 5.06
N ILE A 256 13.76 -9.99 5.47
CA ILE A 256 14.02 -8.54 5.32
C ILE A 256 15.36 -8.16 5.95
N GLN A 257 15.60 -8.62 7.18
CA GLN A 257 16.83 -8.33 7.91
C GLN A 257 18.08 -8.87 7.20
N HIS A 258 17.95 -9.98 6.47
CA HIS A 258 19.04 -10.57 5.69
C HIS A 258 19.06 -10.12 4.21
N GLY A 259 18.29 -9.08 3.86
CA GLY A 259 18.32 -8.46 2.55
C GLY A 259 17.44 -9.14 1.49
N THR A 260 16.53 -10.02 1.90
CA THR A 260 15.55 -10.69 1.02
C THR A 260 14.13 -10.24 1.35
N ASP A 261 13.21 -10.27 0.39
CA ASP A 261 11.81 -9.93 0.64
C ASP A 261 10.90 -11.04 0.13
N ILE A 262 10.84 -12.13 0.91
CA ILE A 262 10.10 -13.33 0.55
C ILE A 262 8.59 -13.08 0.42
N LEU A 263 8.05 -11.96 0.94
CA LEU A 263 6.65 -11.58 0.70
C LEU A 263 6.44 -11.09 -0.73
N SER A 264 7.42 -10.38 -1.29
CA SER A 264 7.41 -9.96 -2.68
C SER A 264 7.58 -11.13 -3.63
N GLU A 265 8.43 -12.10 -3.29
CA GLU A 265 8.56 -13.37 -4.02
C GLU A 265 7.26 -14.18 -3.97
N PHE A 266 6.68 -14.34 -2.77
CA PHE A 266 5.39 -15.03 -2.58
C PHE A 266 4.25 -14.38 -3.38
N ASP A 267 4.16 -13.05 -3.40
CA ASP A 267 3.15 -12.34 -4.19
C ASP A 267 3.42 -12.40 -5.70
N ALA A 268 4.67 -12.55 -6.13
CA ALA A 268 5.02 -12.79 -7.53
C ALA A 268 4.60 -14.18 -7.99
N ASP A 269 4.82 -15.22 -7.17
CA ASP A 269 4.57 -16.62 -7.53
C ASP A 269 3.11 -17.04 -7.36
N HIS A 270 2.41 -16.48 -6.38
CA HIS A 270 1.06 -16.92 -6.00
C HIS A 270 0.02 -15.81 -6.00
N GLY A 271 0.45 -14.55 -5.97
CA GLY A 271 -0.41 -13.38 -5.95
C GLY A 271 -0.61 -12.79 -7.33
N ASP A 272 -0.45 -11.48 -7.42
CA ASP A 272 -0.59 -10.72 -8.66
C ASP A 272 0.60 -9.79 -8.92
N THR A 273 1.75 -10.11 -8.31
CA THR A 273 3.03 -9.44 -8.55
C THR A 273 2.94 -7.93 -8.28
N GLN A 274 2.26 -7.55 -7.19
CA GLN A 274 2.03 -6.17 -6.83
C GLN A 274 2.87 -5.65 -5.67
N ILE A 275 3.22 -6.50 -4.71
CA ILE A 275 4.06 -6.14 -3.57
C ILE A 275 5.54 -6.24 -3.97
N GLY A 276 6.30 -5.15 -3.73
CA GLY A 276 7.74 -5.09 -3.98
C GLY A 276 8.20 -5.42 -5.41
N ALA A 277 7.28 -5.47 -6.37
CA ALA A 277 7.55 -5.90 -7.75
C ALA A 277 8.47 -4.97 -8.56
N LEU A 278 8.87 -3.82 -8.02
CA LEU A 278 9.91 -2.97 -8.61
C LEU A 278 11.29 -3.20 -7.98
N GLY A 279 11.40 -4.18 -7.06
CA GLY A 279 12.62 -4.50 -6.33
C GLY A 279 13.21 -3.27 -5.66
N MET A 280 14.50 -3.05 -5.92
CA MET A 280 15.27 -1.94 -5.34
C MET A 280 14.96 -0.56 -5.93
N ARG A 281 14.03 -0.45 -6.89
CA ARG A 281 13.76 0.81 -7.57
C ARG A 281 13.20 1.85 -6.60
N THR A 282 13.78 3.04 -6.67
CA THR A 282 13.34 4.25 -5.99
C THR A 282 13.16 5.37 -7.01
N GLU A 283 12.42 6.43 -6.64
CA GLU A 283 12.32 7.64 -7.45
C GLU A 283 12.53 8.88 -6.59
N ARG A 284 12.92 10.00 -7.23
CA ARG A 284 13.16 11.26 -6.53
C ARG A 284 11.87 11.85 -5.99
N VAL A 285 11.96 12.42 -4.80
CA VAL A 285 10.94 13.28 -4.21
C VAL A 285 10.83 14.57 -5.04
N PHE A 286 9.61 15.04 -5.29
CA PHE A 286 9.38 16.25 -6.07
C PHE A 286 10.11 17.44 -5.45
N GLY A 287 10.84 18.19 -6.29
CA GLY A 287 11.62 19.36 -5.88
C GLY A 287 12.86 19.04 -5.03
N ARG A 288 13.24 17.76 -4.86
CA ARG A 288 14.36 17.34 -4.01
C ARG A 288 15.24 16.29 -4.72
N GLN A 289 16.47 16.13 -4.23
CA GLN A 289 17.39 15.07 -4.70
C GLN A 289 17.24 13.75 -3.94
N GLU A 290 16.51 13.79 -2.83
CA GLU A 290 16.21 12.63 -2.00
C GLU A 290 15.48 11.55 -2.80
N LEU A 291 15.94 10.30 -2.65
CA LEU A 291 15.28 9.12 -3.20
C LEU A 291 14.28 8.57 -2.19
N ALA A 292 13.12 8.16 -2.70
CA ALA A 292 12.07 7.59 -1.89
C ALA A 292 11.56 6.26 -2.49
N PRO A 293 11.09 5.33 -1.65
CA PRO A 293 10.40 4.14 -2.11
C PRO A 293 9.10 4.50 -2.83
N ILE A 294 8.68 3.64 -3.75
CA ILE A 294 7.49 3.82 -4.56
C ILE A 294 6.33 3.06 -3.90
N PHE A 295 5.19 3.73 -3.76
CA PHE A 295 3.98 3.16 -3.21
C PHE A 295 2.80 3.33 -4.17
N VAL A 296 1.83 2.42 -4.07
CA VAL A 296 0.48 2.61 -4.60
C VAL A 296 -0.47 2.86 -3.44
N PHE A 297 -1.17 3.97 -3.47
CA PHE A 297 -2.29 4.28 -2.61
C PHE A 297 -3.57 3.75 -3.25
N ARG A 298 -4.27 2.87 -2.55
CA ARG A 298 -5.40 2.08 -3.06
C ARG A 298 -6.67 2.33 -2.27
N ASN A 299 -7.80 1.83 -2.78
CA ASN A 299 -9.11 1.93 -2.12
C ASN A 299 -9.52 3.39 -1.85
N LEU A 300 -9.12 4.30 -2.74
CA LEU A 300 -9.37 5.75 -2.63
C LEU A 300 -10.79 6.12 -3.08
N GLY A 301 -11.73 5.17 -3.10
CA GLY A 301 -13.06 5.34 -3.70
C GLY A 301 -13.05 5.19 -5.22
N SER A 302 -14.08 5.73 -5.86
CA SER A 302 -14.24 5.71 -7.31
C SER A 302 -14.43 7.11 -7.89
N SER A 303 -14.11 7.24 -9.16
CA SER A 303 -14.41 8.43 -9.96
C SER A 303 -15.37 8.08 -11.08
N LYS A 304 -16.30 8.99 -11.36
CA LYS A 304 -16.96 9.05 -12.67
C LYS A 304 -16.03 9.69 -13.69
N LYS A 305 -16.26 9.45 -14.99
CA LYS A 305 -15.40 9.97 -16.06
C LYS A 305 -15.25 11.49 -16.02
N GLU A 306 -16.32 12.22 -15.70
CA GLU A 306 -16.34 13.69 -15.64
C GLU A 306 -15.50 14.23 -14.47
N ALA A 307 -15.23 13.39 -13.47
CA ALA A 307 -14.44 13.72 -12.29
C ALA A 307 -12.95 13.38 -12.44
N PHE A 308 -12.54 12.64 -13.49
CA PHE A 308 -11.17 12.11 -13.61
C PHE A 308 -10.09 13.19 -13.51
N ALA A 309 -10.22 14.27 -14.28
CA ALA A 309 -9.22 15.33 -14.30
C ALA A 309 -9.05 15.99 -12.93
N ARG A 310 -10.17 16.29 -12.25
CA ARG A 310 -10.18 16.89 -10.91
C ARG A 310 -9.56 15.94 -9.89
N ASP A 311 -10.01 14.69 -9.86
CA ASP A 311 -9.55 13.71 -8.87
C ASP A 311 -8.06 13.38 -9.03
N VAL A 312 -7.55 13.32 -10.27
CA VAL A 312 -6.12 13.18 -10.55
C VAL A 312 -5.34 14.43 -10.11
N GLN A 313 -5.88 15.62 -10.34
CA GLN A 313 -5.27 16.87 -9.90
C GLN A 313 -5.18 16.93 -8.37
N GLU A 314 -6.26 16.61 -7.65
CA GLU A 314 -6.30 16.60 -6.19
C GLU A 314 -5.27 15.61 -5.61
N ALA A 315 -5.13 14.43 -6.22
CA ALA A 315 -4.11 13.46 -5.86
C ALA A 315 -2.69 13.98 -6.11
N GLU A 316 -2.42 14.58 -7.28
CA GLU A 316 -1.11 15.18 -7.61
C GLU A 316 -0.74 16.29 -6.63
N GLU A 317 -1.66 17.21 -6.34
CA GLU A 317 -1.47 18.30 -5.37
C GLU A 317 -1.26 17.78 -3.95
N CYS A 318 -1.95 16.71 -3.56
CA CYS A 318 -1.73 16.04 -2.28
C CYS A 318 -0.29 15.51 -2.18
N VAL A 319 0.18 14.78 -3.21
CA VAL A 319 1.55 14.25 -3.24
C VAL A 319 2.58 15.37 -3.19
N ILE A 320 2.41 16.44 -3.98
CA ILE A 320 3.31 17.60 -3.97
C ILE A 320 3.37 18.25 -2.59
N ARG A 321 2.21 18.48 -1.95
CA ARG A 321 2.14 19.06 -0.60
C ARG A 321 2.85 18.21 0.44
N LEU A 322 2.72 16.89 0.33
CA LEU A 322 3.42 15.95 1.17
C LEU A 322 4.94 15.98 0.94
N HIS A 323 5.39 16.08 -0.30
CA HIS A 323 6.82 16.20 -0.62
C HIS A 323 7.41 17.51 -0.10
N MET A 324 6.70 18.63 -0.27
CA MET A 324 7.15 19.96 0.13
C MET A 324 7.09 20.19 1.65
N GLY A 325 6.08 19.64 2.33
CA GLY A 325 5.90 19.76 3.77
C GLY A 325 6.53 18.64 4.59
N SER A 326 7.40 17.82 3.98
CA SER A 326 8.13 16.73 4.64
C SER A 326 9.56 17.08 4.98
#